data_AF-A0A954DW88-F1
#
_entry.id   AF-A0A954DW88-F1
#
_cell.length_a   1.000
_cell.length_b   1.000
_cell.length_c   1.000
_cell.angle_alpha   90.00
_cell.angle_beta   90.00
_cell.angle_gamma   90.00
#
_symmetry.space_group_name_H-M   'P 1'
#
loop_
_entity.id
_entity.type
_entity.pdbx_description
1 polymer ?
#
loop_
_entity_poly.entity_id
_entity_poly.type
_entity_poly.pdbx_seq_one_letter_code
_entity_poly.pdbx_strand_id
1 'polypeptide(L)'
;MKTLALLPLCSVLLGCASPALAVQEPPEPRADSSALVAPEDGFTPIRFGDPEGPLAYDLPFVEGAQYDESITTPDALLGQAVGTRLAHHAEIVACFERWATESDRMLLVPMGRTHEGRALIHAVVSSPANLARLDEQLAAMDRLADPRGLGDEAGALAAAKPVAWMSYSIHGDELSGSDAALVLAHHLLAGQGEEVERMLDELYVVVDPCMNPDGRERIIGMVEQSAGYTPSLDYASMHRGR
;
A
#
# COMPACT_ATOMS: atom_id res chain seq x y z
N MET A 1 15.67 -8.64 24.86
CA MET A 1 15.24 -7.49 24.04
C MET A 1 16.34 -6.44 24.13
N LYS A 2 17.24 -6.39 23.14
CA LYS A 2 18.37 -5.45 23.13
C LYS A 2 17.98 -4.26 22.25
N THR A 3 17.90 -3.10 22.88
CA THR A 3 17.66 -1.79 22.28
C THR A 3 18.92 -1.32 21.56
N LEU A 4 18.79 -0.92 20.30
CA LEU A 4 19.86 -0.32 19.50
C LEU A 4 20.07 1.14 19.96
N ALA A 5 21.29 1.52 20.30
CA ALA A 5 21.65 2.87 20.71
C ALA A 5 22.42 3.58 19.57
N LEU A 6 21.84 4.66 19.03
CA LEU A 6 22.55 5.64 18.20
C LEU A 6 22.91 6.84 19.10
N LEU A 7 24.18 7.24 19.11
CA LEU A 7 24.66 8.43 19.82
C LEU A 7 24.17 9.73 19.15
N PRO A 8 23.78 10.78 19.92
CA PRO A 8 23.51 12.10 19.35
C PRO A 8 24.77 12.99 19.38
N LEU A 9 25.02 13.66 18.27
CA LEU A 9 25.99 14.77 18.18
C LEU A 9 25.35 16.03 18.78
N CYS A 10 26.07 16.66 19.70
CA CYS A 10 25.69 17.86 20.44
C CYS A 10 25.50 19.06 19.50
N SER A 11 24.38 19.78 19.61
CA SER A 11 24.22 21.12 19.02
C SER A 11 23.41 22.01 19.96
N VAL A 12 23.87 23.25 20.03
CA VAL A 12 23.68 24.24 21.09
C VAL A 12 22.25 24.79 21.12
N LEU A 13 21.65 24.79 22.32
CA LEU A 13 20.33 25.36 22.63
C LEU A 13 20.42 26.87 22.81
N LEU A 14 19.70 27.62 21.97
CA LEU A 14 19.20 28.96 22.30
C LEU A 14 17.68 28.83 22.51
N GLY A 15 17.24 29.16 23.72
CA GLY A 15 15.89 28.88 24.18
C GLY A 15 14.82 29.79 23.57
N CYS A 16 13.79 29.15 23.02
CA CYS A 16 12.42 29.64 23.03
C CYS A 16 11.59 28.55 23.72
N ALA A 17 11.06 28.84 24.90
CA ALA A 17 10.18 27.94 25.62
C ALA A 17 8.83 27.86 24.87
N SER A 18 8.67 26.81 24.05
CA SER A 18 7.34 26.40 23.59
C SER A 18 6.60 25.78 24.78
N PRO A 19 5.33 26.14 25.03
CA PRO A 19 4.55 25.40 26.00
C PRO A 19 4.45 23.95 25.51
N ALA A 20 4.59 22.99 26.43
CA ALA A 20 4.39 21.59 26.14
C ALA A 20 3.02 21.44 25.45
N LEU A 21 3.01 21.01 24.19
CA LEU A 21 1.79 20.60 23.51
C LEU A 21 1.19 19.49 24.38
N ALA A 22 0.03 19.76 24.98
CA ALA A 22 -0.74 18.71 25.61
C ALA A 22 -0.96 17.63 24.56
N VAL A 23 -0.52 16.40 24.85
CA VAL A 23 -0.92 15.23 24.09
C VAL A 23 -2.43 15.18 24.21
N GLN A 24 -3.11 15.56 23.14
CA GLN A 24 -4.56 15.44 23.05
C GLN A 24 -4.83 13.94 23.09
N GLU A 25 -5.47 13.47 24.17
CA GLU A 25 -5.89 12.07 24.24
C GLU A 25 -6.73 11.76 22.99
N PRO A 26 -6.56 10.56 22.41
CA PRO A 26 -7.38 10.15 21.28
C PRO A 26 -8.84 10.35 21.66
N PRO A 27 -9.67 10.95 20.77
CA PRO A 27 -11.07 11.15 21.06
C PRO A 27 -11.67 9.80 21.46
N GLU A 28 -12.47 9.80 22.54
CA GLU A 28 -13.17 8.59 22.93
C GLU A 28 -13.90 8.00 21.71
N PRO A 29 -13.85 6.67 21.51
CA PRO A 29 -14.57 6.04 20.42
C PRO A 29 -16.03 6.48 20.53
N ARG A 30 -16.57 7.08 19.47
CA ARG A 30 -17.97 7.48 19.43
C ARG A 30 -18.79 6.26 19.81
N ALA A 31 -19.40 6.33 21.00
CA ALA A 31 -20.40 5.37 21.41
C ALA A 31 -21.52 5.42 20.37
N ASP A 32 -21.79 4.25 19.79
CA ASP A 32 -22.87 4.00 18.83
C ASP A 32 -22.61 4.46 17.37
N SER A 33 -21.86 3.65 16.62
CA SER A 33 -21.92 3.64 15.15
C SER A 33 -23.02 2.69 14.62
N SER A 34 -23.91 2.19 15.48
CA SER A 34 -24.90 1.16 15.14
C SER A 34 -26.23 1.70 14.62
N ALA A 35 -26.33 3.01 14.37
CA ALA A 35 -27.48 3.60 13.72
C ALA A 35 -27.07 4.57 12.60
N LEU A 36 -26.33 4.08 11.60
CA LEU A 36 -26.57 4.59 10.25
C LEU A 36 -28.00 4.18 9.91
N VAL A 37 -28.93 5.14 9.99
CA VAL A 37 -30.32 4.98 9.59
C VAL A 37 -30.32 4.31 8.22
N ALA A 38 -30.99 3.15 8.11
CA ALA A 38 -31.16 2.49 6.83
C ALA A 38 -31.70 3.53 5.82
N PRO A 39 -31.14 3.59 4.60
CA PRO A 39 -31.59 4.56 3.62
C PRO A 39 -33.12 4.47 3.47
N GLU A 40 -33.79 5.62 3.40
CA GLU A 40 -35.25 5.67 3.23
C GLU A 40 -35.69 4.77 2.06
N ASP A 41 -36.86 4.15 2.15
CA ASP A 41 -37.41 3.33 1.07
C ASP A 41 -37.39 4.12 -0.26
N GLY A 42 -36.57 3.66 -1.22
CA GLY A 42 -36.38 4.31 -2.52
C GLY A 42 -35.13 5.18 -2.66
N PHE A 43 -34.32 5.37 -1.61
CA PHE A 43 -33.01 6.00 -1.70
C PHE A 43 -31.91 4.96 -1.89
N THR A 44 -31.39 4.84 -3.11
CA THR A 44 -30.14 4.12 -3.35
C THR A 44 -29.00 5.15 -3.35
N PRO A 45 -28.08 5.13 -2.37
CA PRO A 45 -26.92 6.02 -2.40
C PRO A 45 -26.14 5.78 -3.69
N ILE A 46 -25.48 6.83 -4.20
CA ILE A 46 -24.55 6.67 -5.33
C ILE A 46 -23.52 5.64 -4.90
N ARG A 47 -23.58 4.46 -5.51
CA ARG A 47 -22.52 3.49 -5.42
C ARG A 47 -21.45 3.96 -6.37
N PHE A 48 -20.29 4.30 -5.83
CA PHE A 48 -19.12 4.46 -6.65
C PHE A 48 -18.73 3.08 -7.14
N GLY A 49 -18.67 2.92 -8.47
CA GLY A 49 -18.27 1.69 -9.13
C GLY A 49 -19.40 0.88 -9.75
N ASP A 50 -19.01 -0.07 -10.62
CA ASP A 50 -19.91 -0.96 -11.35
C ASP A 50 -19.71 -2.42 -10.90
N PRO A 51 -20.08 -2.79 -9.65
CA PRO A 51 -19.90 -4.17 -9.16
C PRO A 51 -20.86 -5.18 -9.80
N GLU A 52 -21.87 -4.72 -10.53
CA GLU A 52 -22.90 -5.54 -11.14
C GLU A 52 -23.20 -5.02 -12.57
N GLY A 53 -23.68 -5.92 -13.42
CA GLY A 53 -24.12 -5.56 -14.79
C GLY A 53 -23.04 -5.79 -15.86
N PRO A 54 -23.27 -5.28 -17.09
CA PRO A 54 -22.45 -5.64 -18.26
C PRO A 54 -21.02 -5.10 -18.24
N LEU A 55 -20.70 -4.19 -17.30
CA LEU A 55 -19.36 -3.63 -17.10
C LEU A 55 -18.66 -4.22 -15.87
N ALA A 56 -19.31 -5.13 -15.14
CA ALA A 56 -18.69 -5.83 -14.01
C ALA A 56 -17.52 -6.67 -14.49
N TYR A 57 -16.43 -6.63 -13.72
CA TYR A 57 -15.24 -7.43 -13.97
C TYR A 57 -15.24 -8.66 -13.06
N ASP A 58 -15.70 -9.78 -13.58
CA ASP A 58 -15.88 -11.03 -12.82
C ASP A 58 -14.75 -12.04 -13.05
N LEU A 59 -13.70 -11.66 -13.78
CA LEU A 59 -12.58 -12.53 -14.08
C LEU A 59 -11.54 -12.50 -12.95
N PRO A 60 -10.90 -13.64 -12.63
CA PRO A 60 -9.81 -13.64 -11.67
C PRO A 60 -8.63 -12.84 -12.20
N PHE A 61 -8.05 -11.97 -11.37
CA PHE A 61 -6.83 -11.22 -11.73
C PHE A 61 -5.62 -12.14 -11.99
N VAL A 62 -5.56 -13.29 -11.29
CA VAL A 62 -4.55 -14.33 -11.51
C VAL A 62 -5.27 -15.67 -11.69
N GLU A 63 -5.30 -16.16 -12.92
CA GLU A 63 -6.01 -17.39 -13.28
C GLU A 63 -5.39 -18.60 -12.58
N GLY A 64 -6.23 -19.43 -11.94
CA GLY A 64 -5.80 -20.65 -11.27
C GLY A 64 -5.07 -20.47 -9.93
N ALA A 65 -4.92 -19.23 -9.43
CA ALA A 65 -4.30 -18.98 -8.13
C ALA A 65 -5.15 -19.56 -6.98
N GLN A 66 -4.46 -20.19 -6.02
CA GLN A 66 -5.04 -20.60 -4.74
C GLN A 66 -4.54 -19.66 -3.66
N TYR A 67 -5.41 -19.31 -2.71
CA TYR A 67 -5.10 -18.35 -1.66
C TYR A 67 -5.32 -18.96 -0.29
N ASP A 68 -4.42 -18.63 0.64
CA ASP A 68 -4.58 -18.87 2.06
C ASP A 68 -5.75 -18.02 2.59
N GLU A 69 -6.83 -18.66 2.99
CA GLU A 69 -8.06 -18.01 3.48
C GLU A 69 -7.85 -17.28 4.83
N SER A 70 -6.73 -17.49 5.52
CA SER A 70 -6.39 -16.75 6.73
C SER A 70 -5.93 -15.32 6.48
N ILE A 71 -5.53 -15.00 5.23
CA ILE A 71 -5.19 -13.65 4.81
C ILE A 71 -6.45 -12.97 4.28
N THR A 72 -6.82 -11.83 4.85
CA THR A 72 -8.06 -11.15 4.48
C THR A 72 -7.96 -10.60 3.06
N THR A 73 -8.97 -10.83 2.22
CA THR A 73 -8.98 -10.33 0.84
C THR A 73 -9.08 -8.81 0.78
N PRO A 74 -8.54 -8.15 -0.27
CA PRO A 74 -8.73 -6.71 -0.46
C PRO A 74 -10.23 -6.36 -0.52
N ASP A 75 -11.05 -7.23 -1.12
CA ASP A 75 -12.49 -7.00 -1.23
C ASP A 75 -13.17 -6.89 0.14
N ALA A 76 -12.80 -7.76 1.08
CA ALA A 76 -13.33 -7.75 2.44
C ALA A 76 -12.88 -6.50 3.21
N LEU A 77 -11.66 -6.00 2.96
CA LEU A 77 -11.14 -4.79 3.60
C LEU A 77 -11.73 -3.51 3.02
N LEU A 78 -12.00 -3.49 1.71
CA LEU A 78 -12.63 -2.36 1.02
C LEU A 78 -14.16 -2.36 1.14
N GLY A 79 -14.76 -3.47 1.59
CA GLY A 79 -16.21 -3.66 1.69
C GLY A 79 -16.92 -3.86 0.35
N GLN A 80 -16.17 -4.15 -0.71
CA GLN A 80 -16.64 -4.30 -2.10
C GLN A 80 -15.51 -4.94 -2.95
N ALA A 81 -15.82 -5.42 -4.16
CA ALA A 81 -14.79 -5.95 -5.06
C ALA A 81 -13.73 -4.89 -5.46
N VAL A 82 -12.45 -5.24 -5.35
CA VAL A 82 -11.33 -4.37 -5.75
C VAL A 82 -11.44 -3.99 -7.24
N GLY A 83 -11.13 -2.73 -7.55
CA GLY A 83 -11.23 -2.19 -8.90
C GLY A 83 -12.65 -1.78 -9.32
N THR A 84 -13.69 -2.08 -8.54
CA THR A 84 -15.05 -1.58 -8.83
C THR A 84 -15.15 -0.08 -8.58
N ARG A 85 -14.56 0.45 -7.50
CA ARG A 85 -14.24 1.87 -7.36
C ARG A 85 -12.79 2.07 -6.95
N LEU A 86 -12.39 3.32 -7.03
CA LEU A 86 -11.11 3.84 -6.54
C LEU A 86 -11.01 3.65 -5.03
N ALA A 87 -9.97 2.96 -4.58
CA ALA A 87 -9.61 2.91 -3.16
C ALA A 87 -8.95 4.23 -2.72
N HIS A 88 -9.41 4.84 -1.63
CA HIS A 88 -8.67 5.95 -1.02
C HIS A 88 -7.33 5.46 -0.48
N HIS A 89 -6.36 6.36 -0.40
CA HIS A 89 -5.06 6.10 0.17
C HIS A 89 -5.14 5.55 1.60
N ALA A 90 -6.07 6.05 2.41
CA ALA A 90 -6.28 5.55 3.77
C ALA A 90 -6.74 4.08 3.78
N GLU A 91 -7.58 3.67 2.83
CA GLU A 91 -8.03 2.28 2.69
C GLU A 91 -6.88 1.40 2.21
N ILE A 92 -6.08 1.89 1.25
CA ILE A 92 -4.88 1.20 0.78
C ILE A 92 -3.93 0.95 1.95
N VAL A 93 -3.57 1.99 2.71
CA VAL A 93 -2.70 1.87 3.89
C VAL A 93 -3.28 0.89 4.91
N ALA A 94 -4.59 0.96 5.19
CA ALA A 94 -5.24 0.04 6.11
C ALA A 94 -5.16 -1.42 5.65
N CYS A 95 -5.21 -1.70 4.34
CA CYS A 95 -5.01 -3.04 3.81
C CYS A 95 -3.60 -3.56 4.12
N PHE A 96 -2.58 -2.76 3.83
CA PHE A 96 -1.19 -3.13 4.11
C PHE A 96 -0.90 -3.27 5.61
N GLU A 97 -1.45 -2.40 6.45
CA GLU A 97 -1.35 -2.52 7.91
C GLU A 97 -2.01 -3.81 8.41
N ARG A 98 -3.16 -4.17 7.86
CA ARG A 98 -3.84 -5.42 8.19
C ARG A 98 -3.01 -6.64 7.80
N TRP A 99 -2.54 -6.70 6.54
CA TRP A 99 -1.74 -7.82 6.07
C TRP A 99 -0.42 -7.98 6.80
N ALA A 100 0.16 -6.89 7.32
CA ALA A 100 1.37 -6.94 8.15
C ALA A 100 1.16 -7.72 9.46
N THR A 101 -0.09 -7.87 9.90
CA THR A 101 -0.47 -8.66 11.07
C THR A 101 -0.91 -10.08 10.75
N GLU A 102 -1.23 -10.36 9.49
CA GLU A 102 -1.80 -11.64 9.04
C GLU A 102 -0.76 -12.53 8.34
N SER A 103 0.22 -11.95 7.65
CA SER A 103 1.22 -12.69 6.87
C SER A 103 2.62 -12.54 7.45
N ASP A 104 3.37 -13.66 7.50
CA ASP A 104 4.80 -13.69 7.83
C ASP A 104 5.72 -13.42 6.62
N ARG A 105 5.12 -13.21 5.43
CA ARG A 105 5.82 -12.91 4.18
C ARG A 105 6.04 -11.41 3.95
N MET A 106 5.65 -10.55 4.89
CA MET A 106 5.76 -9.09 4.73
C MET A 106 6.41 -8.40 5.92
N LEU A 107 7.23 -7.40 5.63
CA LEU A 107 7.60 -6.34 6.56
C LEU A 107 7.10 -5.00 6.04
N LEU A 108 6.26 -4.34 6.84
CA LEU A 108 5.76 -3.00 6.54
C LEU A 108 6.71 -1.95 7.12
N VAL A 109 7.27 -1.12 6.24
CA VAL A 109 8.27 -0.10 6.57
C VAL A 109 7.66 1.29 6.39
N PRO A 110 7.55 2.11 7.46
CA PRO A 110 7.18 3.51 7.33
C PRO A 110 8.29 4.28 6.62
N MET A 111 7.96 4.97 5.53
CA MET A 111 8.92 5.77 4.76
C MET A 111 8.89 7.25 5.15
N GLY A 112 7.72 7.77 5.49
CA GLY A 112 7.58 9.17 5.89
C GLY A 112 6.15 9.69 5.74
N ARG A 113 6.03 10.99 5.47
CA ARG A 113 4.76 11.65 5.20
C ARG A 113 4.88 12.58 3.99
N THR A 114 3.78 12.73 3.27
CA THR A 114 3.66 13.71 2.18
C THR A 114 3.56 15.14 2.69
N HIS A 115 3.48 16.10 1.76
CA HIS A 115 3.29 17.51 2.07
C HIS A 115 1.97 17.75 2.82
N GLU A 116 0.89 17.07 2.42
CA GLU A 116 -0.40 17.15 3.11
C GLU A 116 -0.50 16.20 4.31
N GLY A 117 0.60 15.56 4.71
CA GLY A 117 0.72 14.79 5.94
C GLY A 117 0.25 13.33 5.86
N ARG A 118 -0.01 12.79 4.66
CA ARG A 118 -0.41 11.39 4.46
C ARG A 118 0.78 10.46 4.64
N ALA A 119 0.56 9.30 5.27
CA ALA A 119 1.62 8.32 5.50
C ALA A 119 2.12 7.74 4.17
N LEU A 120 3.44 7.54 4.06
CA LEU A 120 4.08 6.81 2.98
C LEU A 120 4.66 5.51 3.55
N ILE A 121 4.40 4.40 2.88
CA ILE A 121 4.75 3.05 3.33
C ILE A 121 5.44 2.27 2.21
N HIS A 122 6.32 1.36 2.59
CA HIS A 122 6.86 0.31 1.73
C HIS A 122 6.55 -1.05 2.34
N ALA A 123 6.09 -1.98 1.52
CA ALA A 123 5.94 -3.38 1.91
C ALA A 123 7.08 -4.19 1.30
N VAL A 124 7.96 -4.73 2.14
CA VAL A 124 9.00 -5.65 1.72
C VAL A 124 8.45 -7.06 1.84
N VAL A 125 8.27 -7.72 0.70
CA VAL A 125 7.64 -9.04 0.57
C VAL A 125 8.67 -10.06 0.09
N SER A 126 8.83 -11.15 0.83
CA SER A 126 9.73 -12.27 0.49
C SER A 126 9.37 -13.49 1.36
N SER A 127 10.05 -14.61 1.18
CA SER A 127 9.82 -15.76 2.07
C SER A 127 10.23 -15.45 3.52
N PRO A 128 9.61 -16.08 4.54
CA PRO A 128 9.96 -15.83 5.95
C PRO A 128 11.43 -16.09 6.24
N ALA A 129 12.03 -17.08 5.59
CA ALA A 129 13.45 -17.40 5.70
C ALA A 129 14.36 -16.29 5.13
N ASN A 130 13.92 -15.64 4.05
CA ASN A 130 14.61 -14.48 3.50
C ASN A 130 14.47 -13.27 4.43
N LEU A 131 13.26 -12.93 4.86
CA LEU A 131 13.01 -11.79 5.74
C LEU A 131 13.77 -11.89 7.08
N ALA A 132 13.94 -13.09 7.62
CA ALA A 132 14.78 -13.33 8.81
C ALA A 132 16.26 -12.96 8.61
N ARG A 133 16.72 -12.83 7.36
CA ARG A 133 18.09 -12.50 6.95
C ARG A 133 18.18 -11.16 6.24
N LEU A 134 17.15 -10.31 6.31
CA LEU A 134 17.09 -9.04 5.59
C LEU A 134 18.29 -8.13 5.89
N ASP A 135 18.72 -8.03 7.15
CA ASP A 135 19.87 -7.21 7.54
C ASP A 135 21.18 -7.67 6.87
N GLU A 136 21.39 -8.98 6.74
CA GLU A 136 22.55 -9.54 6.02
C GLU A 136 22.50 -9.18 4.53
N GLN A 137 21.31 -9.21 3.94
CA GLN A 137 21.09 -8.90 2.53
C GLN A 137 21.30 -7.41 2.25
N LEU A 138 20.78 -6.53 3.11
CA LEU A 138 21.02 -5.09 3.00
C LEU A 138 22.51 -4.75 3.12
N ALA A 139 23.23 -5.36 4.07
CA ALA A 139 24.68 -5.18 4.21
C ALA A 139 25.44 -5.68 2.98
N ALA A 140 25.02 -6.81 2.40
CA ALA A 140 25.61 -7.34 1.17
C ALA A 140 25.37 -6.41 -0.03
N MET A 141 24.15 -5.89 -0.17
CA MET A 141 23.79 -4.92 -1.21
C MET A 141 24.55 -3.60 -1.08
N ASP A 142 24.71 -3.07 0.14
CA ASP A 142 25.49 -1.85 0.39
C ASP A 142 26.97 -2.03 0.02
N ARG A 143 27.53 -3.21 0.31
CA ARG A 143 28.87 -3.56 -0.16
C ARG A 143 28.94 -3.63 -1.68
N LEU A 144 27.99 -4.29 -2.34
CA LEU A 144 27.94 -4.34 -3.81
C LEU A 144 27.77 -2.96 -4.46
N ALA A 145 27.04 -2.04 -3.81
CA ALA A 145 26.82 -0.68 -4.32
C ALA A 145 28.11 0.15 -4.34
N ASP A 146 29.08 -0.14 -3.47
CA ASP A 146 30.41 0.46 -3.49
C ASP A 146 31.53 -0.59 -3.68
N PRO A 147 31.90 -0.88 -4.95
CA PRO A 147 32.90 -1.89 -5.29
C PRO A 147 34.34 -1.56 -4.86
N ARG A 148 34.58 -0.38 -4.27
CA ARG A 148 35.92 -0.01 -3.81
C ARG A 148 36.32 -0.88 -2.62
N GLY A 149 37.42 -1.63 -2.78
CA GLY A 149 37.97 -2.50 -1.74
C GLY A 149 37.38 -3.89 -1.67
N LEU A 150 36.56 -4.30 -2.65
CA LEU A 150 35.83 -5.57 -2.63
C LEU A 150 36.65 -6.81 -3.02
N GLY A 151 37.82 -6.65 -3.64
CA GLY A 151 38.70 -7.78 -4.00
C GLY A 151 37.96 -8.94 -4.67
N ASP A 152 38.26 -10.17 -4.25
CA ASP A 152 37.61 -11.40 -4.74
C ASP A 152 36.29 -11.74 -3.98
N GLU A 153 35.87 -10.93 -2.99
CA GLU A 153 34.62 -11.17 -2.22
C GLU A 153 33.35 -10.92 -3.05
N ALA A 154 33.48 -10.30 -4.23
CA ALA A 154 32.36 -10.03 -5.13
C ALA A 154 31.54 -11.29 -5.48
N GLY A 155 32.20 -12.45 -5.61
CA GLY A 155 31.52 -13.72 -5.88
C GLY A 155 30.70 -14.26 -4.70
N ALA A 156 31.11 -13.97 -3.46
CA ALA A 156 30.37 -14.36 -2.26
C ALA A 156 29.17 -13.43 -2.03
N LEU A 157 29.31 -12.14 -2.36
CA LEU A 157 28.23 -11.16 -2.28
C LEU A 157 27.22 -11.28 -3.43
N ALA A 158 27.59 -11.91 -4.55
CA ALA A 158 26.66 -12.27 -5.62
C ALA A 158 25.56 -13.26 -5.17
N ALA A 159 25.68 -13.84 -3.96
CA ALA A 159 24.60 -14.59 -3.31
C ALA A 159 23.49 -13.70 -2.73
N ALA A 160 23.65 -12.37 -2.77
CA ALA A 160 22.59 -11.44 -2.43
C ALA A 160 21.41 -11.60 -3.40
N LYS A 161 20.20 -11.65 -2.86
CA LYS A 161 19.00 -11.88 -3.67
C LYS A 161 18.60 -10.60 -4.40
N PRO A 162 18.14 -10.69 -5.66
CA PRO A 162 17.66 -9.53 -6.39
C PRO A 162 16.44 -8.90 -5.71
N VAL A 163 16.28 -7.58 -5.96
CA VAL A 163 15.14 -6.80 -5.49
C VAL A 163 14.32 -6.34 -6.69
N ALA A 164 13.04 -6.71 -6.71
CA ALA A 164 12.06 -6.15 -7.64
C ALA A 164 11.33 -4.99 -6.94
N TRP A 165 11.48 -3.78 -7.48
CA TRP A 165 10.86 -2.59 -6.90
C TRP A 165 9.60 -2.19 -7.69
N MET A 166 8.44 -2.35 -7.08
CA MET A 166 7.12 -2.14 -7.65
C MET A 166 6.52 -0.86 -7.07
N SER A 167 6.69 0.25 -7.80
CA SER A 167 6.23 1.58 -7.39
C SER A 167 5.02 2.03 -8.20
N TYR A 168 3.96 2.41 -7.52
CA TYR A 168 2.66 2.68 -8.13
C TYR A 168 2.24 4.15 -8.02
N SER A 169 1.63 4.65 -9.11
CA SER A 169 0.91 5.93 -9.17
C SER A 169 1.70 7.13 -8.63
N ILE A 170 2.79 7.49 -9.33
CA ILE A 170 3.51 8.76 -9.10
C ILE A 170 2.71 9.96 -9.63
N HIS A 171 1.99 9.77 -10.72
CA HIS A 171 1.00 10.73 -11.19
C HIS A 171 -0.33 10.44 -10.49
N GLY A 172 -0.91 11.45 -9.86
CA GLY A 172 -2.12 11.29 -9.03
C GLY A 172 -3.38 10.93 -9.81
N ASP A 173 -3.39 11.19 -11.12
CA ASP A 173 -4.48 10.88 -12.04
C ASP A 173 -4.36 9.49 -12.70
N GLU A 174 -3.25 8.77 -12.50
CA GLU A 174 -3.07 7.37 -12.91
C GLU A 174 -3.60 6.43 -11.83
N LEU A 175 -4.92 6.44 -11.66
CA LEU A 175 -5.58 5.88 -10.48
C LEU A 175 -5.49 4.35 -10.35
N SER A 176 -5.50 3.62 -11.46
CA SER A 176 -5.56 2.14 -11.44
C SER A 176 -4.30 1.48 -10.86
N GLY A 177 -3.17 2.19 -10.82
CA GLY A 177 -1.90 1.64 -10.33
C GLY A 177 -1.97 1.23 -8.86
N SER A 178 -2.43 2.12 -7.98
CA SER A 178 -2.54 1.80 -6.55
C SER A 178 -3.55 0.70 -6.24
N ASP A 179 -4.63 0.59 -7.00
CA ASP A 179 -5.61 -0.50 -6.85
C ASP A 179 -4.99 -1.83 -7.29
N ALA A 180 -4.20 -1.84 -8.37
CA ALA A 180 -3.44 -3.01 -8.80
C ALA A 180 -2.39 -3.43 -7.76
N ALA A 181 -1.84 -2.49 -6.99
CA ALA A 181 -0.92 -2.81 -5.89
C ALA A 181 -1.59 -3.66 -4.79
N LEU A 182 -2.87 -3.45 -4.52
CA LEU A 182 -3.64 -4.28 -3.57
C LEU A 182 -3.76 -5.72 -4.05
N VAL A 183 -4.11 -5.89 -5.33
CA VAL A 183 -4.22 -7.22 -5.97
C VAL A 183 -2.89 -7.95 -5.96
N LEU A 184 -1.81 -7.27 -6.38
CA LEU A 184 -0.47 -7.86 -6.38
C LEU A 184 -0.02 -8.23 -4.96
N ALA A 185 -0.14 -7.31 -4.00
CA ALA A 185 0.29 -7.55 -2.64
C ALA A 185 -0.46 -8.75 -2.04
N HIS A 186 -1.80 -8.78 -2.14
CA HIS A 186 -2.58 -9.92 -1.68
C HIS A 186 -2.13 -11.22 -2.37
N HIS A 187 -1.86 -11.20 -3.67
CA HIS A 187 -1.38 -12.39 -4.38
C HIS A 187 -0.05 -12.92 -3.84
N LEU A 188 0.90 -12.04 -3.54
CA LEU A 188 2.19 -12.46 -2.97
C LEU A 188 2.05 -12.98 -1.53
N LEU A 189 1.14 -12.40 -0.74
CA LEU A 189 0.98 -12.73 0.68
C LEU A 189 0.12 -13.97 0.93
N ALA A 190 -0.99 -14.09 0.21
CA ALA A 190 -1.94 -15.18 0.35
C ALA A 190 -1.70 -16.30 -0.67
N GLY A 191 -1.01 -16.03 -1.78
CA GLY A 191 -0.83 -16.99 -2.87
C GLY A 191 -0.14 -18.28 -2.41
N GLN A 192 -0.72 -19.40 -2.78
CA GLN A 192 -0.19 -20.75 -2.55
C GLN A 192 0.21 -21.38 -3.89
N GLY A 193 1.32 -22.10 -3.88
CA GLY A 193 1.81 -22.83 -5.04
C GLY A 193 3.28 -22.57 -5.36
N GLU A 194 3.87 -23.51 -6.08
CA GLU A 194 5.32 -23.54 -6.34
C GLU A 194 5.83 -22.28 -7.03
N GLU A 195 5.03 -21.65 -7.90
CA GLU A 195 5.46 -20.47 -8.65
C GLU A 195 5.70 -19.25 -7.74
N VAL A 196 4.71 -18.87 -6.93
CA VAL A 196 4.82 -17.71 -6.03
C VAL A 196 5.80 -17.99 -4.88
N GLU A 197 5.82 -19.22 -4.35
CA GLU A 197 6.74 -19.61 -3.27
C GLU A 197 8.19 -19.58 -3.75
N ARG A 198 8.48 -20.17 -4.93
CA ARG A 198 9.83 -20.12 -5.52
C ARG A 198 10.25 -18.68 -5.81
N MET A 199 9.34 -17.86 -6.35
CA MET A 199 9.60 -16.44 -6.60
C MET A 199 10.02 -15.73 -5.31
N LEU A 200 9.25 -15.87 -4.24
CA LEU A 200 9.54 -15.23 -2.95
C LEU A 200 10.77 -15.82 -2.26
N ASP A 201 11.12 -17.07 -2.54
CA ASP A 201 12.38 -17.65 -2.10
C ASP A 201 13.57 -17.08 -2.86
N GLU A 202 13.43 -16.69 -4.12
CA GLU A 202 14.55 -16.21 -4.94
C GLU A 202 14.73 -14.68 -4.93
N LEU A 203 13.72 -13.89 -4.52
CA LEU A 203 13.80 -12.43 -4.54
C LEU A 203 13.06 -11.72 -3.40
N TYR A 204 13.39 -10.43 -3.23
CA TYR A 204 12.61 -9.49 -2.44
C TYR A 204 11.77 -8.63 -3.38
N VAL A 205 10.48 -8.49 -3.11
CA VAL A 205 9.60 -7.54 -3.79
C VAL A 205 9.36 -6.37 -2.84
N VAL A 206 9.69 -5.15 -3.27
CA VAL A 206 9.31 -3.94 -2.53
C VAL A 206 8.11 -3.34 -3.22
N VAL A 207 6.99 -3.21 -2.51
CA VAL A 207 5.77 -2.58 -3.01
C VAL A 207 5.64 -1.19 -2.37
N ASP A 208 5.67 -0.15 -3.20
CA ASP A 208 5.25 1.21 -2.85
C ASP A 208 3.86 1.44 -3.46
N PRO A 209 2.78 1.29 -2.67
CA PRO A 209 1.43 1.18 -3.20
C PRO A 209 0.88 2.51 -3.72
N CYS A 210 1.43 3.65 -3.29
CA CYS A 210 1.02 4.96 -3.79
C CYS A 210 2.11 5.99 -3.52
N MET A 211 2.88 6.32 -4.56
CA MET A 211 3.96 7.31 -4.45
C MET A 211 3.44 8.74 -4.25
N ASN A 212 2.24 9.05 -4.79
CA ASN A 212 1.66 10.38 -4.74
C ASN A 212 0.21 10.38 -4.22
N PRO A 213 0.01 10.10 -2.93
CA PRO A 213 -1.33 10.03 -2.36
C PRO A 213 -2.02 11.39 -2.29
N ASP A 214 -1.27 12.50 -2.19
CA ASP A 214 -1.84 13.84 -2.25
C ASP A 214 -2.45 14.13 -3.64
N GLY A 215 -1.76 13.69 -4.70
CA GLY A 215 -2.27 13.71 -6.08
C GLY A 215 -3.51 12.85 -6.23
N ARG A 216 -3.43 11.60 -5.78
CA ARG A 216 -4.53 10.63 -5.85
C ARG A 216 -5.79 11.15 -5.19
N GLU A 217 -5.72 11.60 -3.94
CA GLU A 217 -6.89 12.08 -3.19
C GLU A 217 -7.54 13.31 -3.84
N ARG A 218 -6.74 14.18 -4.46
CA ARG A 218 -7.29 15.33 -5.20
C ARG A 218 -8.11 14.88 -6.41
N ILE A 219 -7.63 13.89 -7.15
CA ILE A 219 -8.33 13.36 -8.33
C ILE A 219 -9.56 12.56 -7.89
N ILE A 220 -9.45 11.71 -6.87
CA ILE A 220 -10.61 11.00 -6.31
C ILE A 220 -11.68 11.99 -5.88
N GLY A 221 -11.31 13.03 -5.11
CA GLY A 221 -12.25 14.07 -4.71
C GLY A 221 -12.93 14.77 -5.89
N MET A 222 -12.20 15.03 -6.98
CA MET A 222 -12.78 15.58 -8.22
C MET A 222 -13.76 14.59 -8.88
N VAL A 223 -13.39 13.30 -8.97
CA VAL A 223 -14.23 12.24 -9.55
C VAL A 223 -15.51 12.10 -8.74
N GLU A 224 -15.41 12.06 -7.42
CA GLU A 224 -16.56 11.92 -6.52
C GLU A 224 -17.50 13.12 -6.56
N GLN A 225 -16.95 14.34 -6.64
CA GLN A 225 -17.74 15.56 -6.77
C GLN A 225 -18.40 15.71 -8.15
N SER A 226 -17.76 15.18 -9.19
CA SER A 226 -18.26 15.26 -10.57
C SER A 226 -19.19 14.10 -10.92
N ALA A 227 -19.20 13.05 -10.12
CA ALA A 227 -20.06 11.89 -10.33
C ALA A 227 -21.54 12.29 -10.21
N GLY A 228 -22.32 11.81 -11.16
CA GLY A 228 -23.77 11.97 -11.18
C GLY A 228 -24.46 10.67 -11.53
N TYR A 229 -25.75 10.57 -11.23
CA TYR A 229 -26.57 9.39 -11.52
C TYR A 229 -26.69 9.04 -13.01
N THR A 230 -26.41 10.00 -13.90
CA THR A 230 -26.49 9.81 -15.34
C THR A 230 -25.13 10.08 -15.97
N PRO A 231 -24.54 9.09 -16.70
CA PRO A 231 -23.31 9.32 -17.44
C PRO A 231 -23.48 10.47 -18.43
N SER A 232 -22.52 11.40 -18.45
CA SER A 232 -22.46 12.40 -19.51
C SER A 232 -21.90 11.73 -20.78
N LEU A 233 -22.78 11.43 -21.74
CA LEU A 233 -22.41 10.82 -23.02
C LEU A 233 -21.88 11.84 -24.04
N ASP A 234 -21.65 13.10 -23.64
CA ASP A 234 -21.07 14.09 -24.54
C ASP A 234 -19.57 13.83 -24.75
N TYR A 235 -19.25 13.07 -25.78
CA TYR A 235 -17.88 12.77 -26.20
C TYR A 235 -17.02 14.03 -26.43
N ALA A 236 -17.62 15.17 -26.80
CA ALA A 236 -16.90 16.42 -26.99
C ALA A 236 -16.46 17.04 -25.65
N SER A 237 -17.21 16.80 -24.58
CA SER A 237 -16.87 17.24 -23.21
C SER A 237 -15.72 16.42 -22.60
N MET A 238 -15.61 15.12 -22.93
CA MET A 238 -14.56 14.24 -22.38
C MET A 238 -13.14 14.56 -22.87
N HIS A 239 -12.97 15.26 -24.00
CA HIS A 239 -11.66 15.52 -24.60
C HIS A 239 -11.01 16.85 -24.19
N ARG A 240 -11.64 17.65 -23.30
CA ARG A 240 -11.16 19.00 -22.94
C ARG A 240 -10.75 19.16 -21.47
N GLY A 241 -10.26 18.10 -20.85
CA GLY A 241 -9.54 18.16 -19.57
C GLY A 241 -8.05 17.96 -19.77
N ARG A 242 -7.31 19.04 -20.03
CA ARG A 242 -5.87 19.15 -19.78
C ARG A 242 -5.59 20.53 -19.19
#